data_AF-A0A920NDA0-F1
#
_entry.id   AF-A0A920NDA0-F1
#
_cell.length_a   1.000
_cell.length_b   1.000
_cell.length_c   1.000
_cell.angle_alpha   90.00
_cell.angle_beta   90.00
_cell.angle_gamma   90.00
#
_symmetry.space_group_name_H-M   'P 1'
#
loop_
_entity.id
_entity.type
_entity.pdbx_description
1 polymer ?
#
loop_
_entity_poly.entity_id
_entity_poly.type
_entity_poly.pdbx_seq_one_letter_code
_entity_poly.pdbx_strand_id
1 'polypeptide(L)'
;MGSQKHQPGWALQTAVWPFIDPLPGNAAATIKTLGILLVPAIFAAAYIYLCTLVSQFSGNRLAKNDVIHSFVFSLVPIALAYNLSHYVSFLLISGQQIIPLLSNPFGFGLGNWGLGQGQAAAWNLFGTAAFVPNIAIIDAKFAWLFSVTSLVTGDVVSVLVAHIISLRKVESHRLAARSQYPMLVLMVFYTCISLWIIAQPIIE
;
A
#
# COMPACT_ATOMS: atom_id res chain seq x y z
N MET A 1 -11.29 -26.52 -27.04
CA MET A 1 -10.47 -25.39 -26.55
C MET A 1 -11.41 -24.32 -26.05
N GLY A 2 -11.68 -24.16 -24.75
CA GLY A 2 -10.72 -23.74 -23.73
C GLY A 2 -11.16 -22.35 -23.26
N SER A 3 -12.26 -22.29 -22.49
CA SER A 3 -12.88 -21.07 -21.97
C SER A 3 -11.84 -20.27 -21.17
N GLN A 4 -11.41 -19.15 -21.74
CA GLN A 4 -10.55 -18.16 -21.10
C GLN A 4 -11.33 -17.57 -19.92
N LYS A 5 -10.98 -17.97 -18.70
CA LYS A 5 -11.53 -17.39 -17.48
C LYS A 5 -11.22 -15.89 -17.49
N HIS A 6 -12.25 -15.07 -17.62
CA HIS A 6 -12.19 -13.63 -17.69
C HIS A 6 -11.56 -13.02 -16.42
N GLN A 7 -10.25 -12.78 -16.45
CA GLN A 7 -9.58 -11.95 -15.45
C GLN A 7 -10.07 -10.50 -15.61
N PRO A 8 -10.59 -9.81 -14.58
CA PRO A 8 -11.17 -8.47 -14.73
C PRO A 8 -10.23 -7.43 -15.39
N GLY A 9 -8.92 -7.66 -15.38
CA GLY A 9 -7.94 -6.82 -16.05
C GLY A 9 -8.00 -6.81 -17.59
N TRP A 10 -8.47 -7.88 -18.25
CA TRP A 10 -8.49 -7.94 -19.72
C TRP A 10 -9.45 -6.90 -20.32
N ALA A 11 -10.59 -6.67 -19.67
CA ALA A 11 -11.62 -5.74 -20.12
C ALA A 11 -11.15 -4.28 -19.98
N LEU A 12 -10.40 -3.98 -18.92
CA LEU A 12 -9.84 -2.65 -18.69
C LEU A 12 -8.68 -2.38 -19.66
N GLN A 13 -7.86 -3.39 -19.93
CA GLN A 13 -6.79 -3.31 -20.93
C GLN A 13 -7.36 -3.07 -22.34
N THR A 14 -8.38 -3.82 -22.77
CA THR A 14 -9.01 -3.61 -24.09
C THR A 14 -9.78 -2.30 -24.19
N ALA A 15 -10.36 -1.80 -23.09
CA ALA A 15 -11.04 -0.50 -23.09
C ALA A 15 -10.06 0.67 -23.25
N VAL A 16 -8.86 0.55 -22.68
CA VAL A 16 -7.85 1.62 -22.67
C VAL A 16 -6.92 1.54 -23.90
N TRP A 17 -6.75 0.36 -24.48
CA TRP A 17 -5.90 0.10 -25.66
C TRP A 17 -6.09 1.11 -26.81
N PRO A 18 -7.32 1.46 -27.25
CA PRO A 18 -7.54 2.37 -28.37
C PRO A 18 -7.03 3.80 -28.13
N PHE A 19 -6.88 4.21 -26.88
CA PHE A 19 -6.40 5.55 -26.51
C PHE A 19 -4.88 5.62 -26.35
N ILE A 20 -4.24 4.46 -26.16
CA ILE A 20 -2.79 4.37 -25.86
C ILE A 20 -1.99 3.89 -27.05
N ASP A 21 -2.54 3.01 -27.88
CA ASP A 21 -1.94 2.55 -29.14
C ASP A 21 -1.51 3.69 -30.10
N PRO A 22 -2.20 4.85 -30.16
CA PRO A 22 -1.77 5.99 -30.97
C PRO A 22 -0.55 6.76 -30.41
N LEU A 23 -0.16 6.52 -29.16
CA LEU A 23 0.94 7.24 -28.52
C LEU A 23 2.30 6.63 -28.92
N PRO A 24 3.31 7.43 -29.26
CA PRO A 24 4.62 6.91 -29.64
C PRO A 24 5.31 6.24 -28.45
N GLY A 25 5.69 4.97 -28.60
CA GLY A 25 6.43 4.21 -27.60
C GLY A 25 5.75 2.89 -27.19
N ASN A 26 6.31 2.22 -26.18
CA ASN A 26 5.73 0.98 -25.66
C ASN A 26 4.45 1.29 -24.88
N ALA A 27 3.28 0.85 -25.39
CA ALA A 27 1.98 1.05 -24.76
C ALA A 27 1.95 0.66 -23.27
N ALA A 28 2.67 -0.40 -22.87
CA ALA A 28 2.76 -0.82 -21.47
C ALA A 28 3.52 0.19 -20.59
N ALA A 29 4.58 0.81 -21.13
CA ALA A 29 5.32 1.85 -20.43
C ALA A 29 4.47 3.13 -20.29
N THR A 30 3.70 3.47 -21.32
CA THR A 30 2.75 4.59 -21.30
C THR A 30 1.65 4.38 -20.27
N ILE A 31 1.04 3.18 -20.23
CA ILE A 31 0.06 2.80 -19.19
C ILE A 31 0.65 2.97 -17.80
N LYS A 32 1.86 2.43 -17.56
CA LYS A 32 2.53 2.55 -16.25
C LYS A 32 2.77 4.01 -15.87
N THR A 33 3.26 4.82 -16.80
CA THR A 33 3.59 6.23 -16.55
C THR A 33 2.33 7.04 -16.26
N LEU A 34 1.28 6.85 -17.06
CA LEU A 34 -0.02 7.48 -16.81
C LEU A 34 -0.62 7.01 -15.50
N GLY A 35 -0.49 5.72 -15.15
CA GLY A 35 -0.96 5.17 -13.89
C GLY A 35 -0.36 5.85 -12.67
N ILE A 36 0.95 6.15 -12.70
CA ILE A 36 1.63 6.86 -11.60
C ILE A 36 1.00 8.23 -11.32
N LEU A 37 0.50 8.92 -12.34
CA LEU A 37 -0.12 10.24 -12.19
C LEU A 37 -1.63 10.15 -11.95
N LEU A 38 -2.33 9.31 -12.71
CA LEU A 38 -3.79 9.21 -12.69
C LEU A 38 -4.30 8.58 -11.40
N VAL A 39 -3.62 7.56 -10.86
CA VAL A 39 -4.09 6.88 -9.64
C VAL A 39 -4.14 7.83 -8.43
N PRO A 40 -3.07 8.60 -8.11
CA PRO A 40 -3.14 9.60 -7.06
C PRO A 40 -4.15 10.72 -7.35
N ALA A 41 -4.29 11.14 -8.60
CA ALA A 41 -5.24 12.19 -8.98
C ALA A 41 -6.69 11.75 -8.78
N ILE A 42 -7.03 10.52 -9.18
CA ILE A 42 -8.35 9.91 -8.97
C ILE A 42 -8.63 9.78 -7.46
N PHE A 43 -7.65 9.32 -6.69
CA PHE A 43 -7.79 9.20 -5.24
C PHE A 43 -8.02 10.56 -4.57
N ALA A 44 -7.26 11.60 -4.95
CA ALA A 44 -7.43 12.96 -4.46
C ALA A 44 -8.82 13.54 -4.84
N ALA A 45 -9.28 13.29 -6.06
CA ALA A 45 -10.60 13.71 -6.51
C ALA A 45 -11.72 13.03 -5.69
N ALA A 46 -11.63 11.72 -5.47
CA ALA A 46 -12.56 10.98 -4.63
C ALA A 46 -12.57 11.51 -3.19
N TYR A 47 -11.40 11.79 -2.62
CA TYR A 47 -11.27 12.36 -1.29
C TYR A 47 -11.95 13.75 -1.17
N ILE A 48 -11.71 14.65 -2.12
CA ILE A 48 -12.34 15.99 -2.15
C ILE A 48 -13.87 15.87 -2.33
N TYR A 49 -14.33 14.93 -3.17
CA TYR A 49 -15.73 14.65 -3.37
C TYR A 49 -16.41 14.23 -2.06
N LEU A 50 -15.80 13.31 -1.31
CA LEU A 50 -16.30 12.85 -0.02
C LEU A 50 -16.32 13.97 1.03
N CYS A 51 -15.28 14.79 1.11
CA CYS A 51 -15.28 15.97 1.99
C CYS A 51 -16.40 16.95 1.64
N THR A 52 -16.75 17.07 0.34
CA THR A 52 -17.86 17.89 -0.12
C THR A 52 -19.20 17.32 0.34
N LEU A 53 -19.39 16.00 0.26
CA LEU A 53 -20.59 15.34 0.80
C LEU A 53 -20.70 15.53 2.32
N VAL A 54 -19.61 15.36 3.07
CA VAL A 54 -19.59 15.58 4.52
C VAL A 54 -20.01 17.01 4.87
N SER A 55 -19.51 18.01 4.14
CA SER A 55 -19.94 19.41 4.28
C SER A 55 -21.44 19.60 4.02
N GLN A 56 -21.97 19.00 2.95
CA GLN A 56 -23.38 19.09 2.59
C GLN A 56 -24.29 18.43 3.65
N PHE A 57 -23.95 17.23 4.11
CA PHE A 57 -24.70 16.52 5.14
C PHE A 57 -24.58 17.17 6.53
N SER A 58 -23.54 17.98 6.77
CA SER A 58 -23.42 18.83 7.95
C SER A 58 -24.24 20.13 7.86
N GLY A 59 -25.01 20.34 6.80
CA GLY A 59 -25.81 21.55 6.57
C GLY A 59 -24.96 22.78 6.25
N ASN A 60 -23.81 22.62 5.59
CA ASN A 60 -22.84 23.67 5.25
C ASN A 60 -22.32 24.49 6.44
N ARG A 61 -22.45 23.97 7.67
CA ARG A 61 -21.88 24.61 8.87
C ARG A 61 -20.37 24.49 8.96
N LEU A 62 -19.78 23.55 8.22
CA LEU A 62 -18.34 23.35 8.11
C LEU A 62 -17.87 23.83 6.74
N ALA A 63 -16.86 24.70 6.71
CA ALA A 63 -16.24 25.09 5.45
C ALA A 63 -15.53 23.88 4.82
N LYS A 64 -15.73 23.67 3.52
CA LYS A 64 -15.13 22.54 2.77
C LYS A 64 -13.62 22.42 2.98
N ASN A 65 -12.89 23.53 2.93
CA ASN A 65 -11.43 23.54 3.11
C ASN A 65 -11.01 23.09 4.51
N ASP A 66 -11.79 23.47 5.53
CA ASP A 66 -11.53 23.06 6.91
C ASP A 66 -11.81 21.57 7.13
N VAL A 67 -12.77 21.00 6.42
CA VAL A 67 -13.03 19.55 6.40
C VAL A 67 -11.85 18.84 5.74
N ILE A 68 -11.42 19.30 4.56
CA ILE A 68 -10.28 18.72 3.83
C ILE A 68 -9.03 18.70 4.72
N HIS A 69 -8.59 19.84 5.26
CA HIS A 69 -7.33 19.88 6.03
C HIS A 69 -7.38 19.03 7.31
N SER A 70 -8.56 18.88 7.93
CA SER A 70 -8.69 18.09 9.15
C SER A 70 -8.80 16.59 8.87
N PHE A 71 -9.57 16.19 7.86
CA PHE A 71 -9.79 14.78 7.54
C PHE A 71 -8.57 14.13 6.87
N VAL A 72 -7.61 14.89 6.33
CA VAL A 72 -6.34 14.33 5.82
C VAL A 72 -5.65 13.50 6.91
N PHE A 73 -5.71 13.92 8.17
CA PHE A 73 -5.11 13.15 9.28
C PHE A 73 -5.76 11.79 9.52
N SER A 74 -7.02 11.59 9.11
CA SER A 74 -7.65 10.27 9.15
C SER A 74 -7.11 9.31 8.09
N LEU A 75 -6.43 9.80 7.04
CA LEU A 75 -5.83 8.94 6.01
C LEU A 75 -4.48 8.36 6.45
N VAL A 76 -3.81 9.00 7.42
CA VAL A 76 -2.46 8.63 7.86
C VAL A 76 -2.40 7.19 8.40
N PRO A 77 -3.31 6.74 9.28
CA PRO A 77 -3.31 5.36 9.77
C PRO A 77 -3.49 4.32 8.65
N ILE A 78 -4.34 4.61 7.65
CA ILE A 78 -4.56 3.71 6.50
C ILE A 78 -3.27 3.57 5.69
N ALA A 79 -2.64 4.71 5.36
CA ALA A 79 -1.41 4.73 4.57
C ALA A 79 -0.28 3.98 5.28
N LEU A 80 -0.16 4.15 6.61
CA LEU A 80 0.83 3.45 7.43
C LEU A 80 0.57 1.94 7.45
N ALA A 81 -0.67 1.52 7.70
CA ALA A 81 -1.03 0.11 7.75
C ALA A 81 -0.84 -0.59 6.40
N TYR A 82 -1.17 0.07 5.30
CA TYR A 82 -0.94 -0.43 3.95
C TYR A 82 0.54 -0.58 3.65
N ASN A 83 1.36 0.43 3.99
CA ASN A 83 2.81 0.38 3.82
C ASN A 83 3.40 -0.79 4.63
N LEU A 84 3.04 -0.90 5.91
CA LEU A 84 3.50 -1.98 6.77
C LEU A 84 3.12 -3.36 6.23
N SER A 85 1.85 -3.53 5.83
CA SER A 85 1.31 -4.77 5.28
C SER A 85 2.03 -5.23 4.01
N HIS A 86 2.44 -4.30 3.14
CA HIS A 86 3.09 -4.62 1.87
C HIS A 86 4.60 -4.83 2.02
N TYR A 87 5.26 -4.03 2.87
CA TYR A 87 6.71 -4.04 2.98
C TYR A 87 7.24 -4.99 4.05
N VAL A 88 6.40 -5.63 4.88
CA VAL A 88 6.85 -6.56 5.93
C VAL A 88 7.67 -7.73 5.37
N SER A 89 7.18 -8.40 4.33
CA SER A 89 7.88 -9.54 3.71
C SER A 89 9.18 -9.09 3.06
N PHE A 90 9.16 -7.91 2.41
CA PHE A 90 10.36 -7.31 1.83
C PHE A 90 11.39 -6.97 2.90
N LEU A 91 10.98 -6.36 4.02
CA LEU A 91 11.87 -6.01 5.12
C LEU A 91 12.49 -7.26 5.75
N LEU A 92 11.72 -8.32 5.93
CA LEU A 92 12.19 -9.53 6.60
C LEU A 92 13.00 -10.46 5.69
N ILE A 93 12.74 -10.47 4.38
CA ILE A 93 13.50 -11.28 3.42
C ILE A 93 14.69 -10.47 2.88
N SER A 94 14.45 -9.31 2.28
CA SER A 94 15.50 -8.48 1.70
C SER A 94 16.35 -7.82 2.78
N GLY A 95 15.80 -7.48 3.95
CA GLY A 95 16.58 -6.93 5.05
C GLY A 95 17.63 -7.90 5.60
N GLN A 96 17.46 -9.21 5.40
CA GLN A 96 18.51 -10.18 5.72
C GLN A 96 19.78 -10.00 4.88
N GLN A 97 19.70 -9.38 3.70
CA GLN A 97 20.87 -9.07 2.87
C GLN A 97 21.81 -8.04 3.53
N ILE A 98 21.33 -7.32 4.54
CA ILE A 98 22.19 -6.43 5.34
C ILE A 98 23.26 -7.26 6.09
N ILE A 99 22.95 -8.50 6.51
CA ILE A 99 23.86 -9.35 7.27
C ILE A 99 25.15 -9.70 6.50
N PRO A 100 25.10 -10.26 5.27
CA PRO A 100 26.30 -10.50 4.49
C PRO A 100 27.00 -9.20 4.07
N LEU A 101 26.25 -8.13 3.79
CA LEU A 101 26.82 -6.82 3.44
C LEU A 101 27.55 -6.15 4.60
N LEU A 102 27.12 -6.31 5.85
CA LEU A 102 27.84 -5.81 7.02
C LEU A 102 29.18 -6.54 7.22
N SER A 103 29.24 -7.83 6.89
CA SER A 103 30.48 -8.62 6.96
C SER A 103 31.46 -8.30 5.83
N ASN A 104 30.96 -7.97 4.64
CA ASN A 104 31.76 -7.62 3.47
C ASN A 104 31.21 -6.38 2.73
N PRO A 105 31.32 -5.17 3.32
CA PRO A 105 30.68 -3.96 2.79
C PRO A 105 31.27 -3.48 1.47
N PHE A 106 32.52 -3.82 1.19
CA PHE A 106 33.23 -3.38 -0.01
C PHE A 106 33.31 -4.47 -1.09
N GLY A 107 32.86 -5.70 -0.80
CA GLY A 107 33.02 -6.83 -1.72
C GLY A 107 34.49 -7.21 -1.98
N PHE A 108 35.43 -6.71 -1.16
CA PHE A 108 36.86 -6.86 -1.38
C PHE A 108 37.55 -7.60 -0.23
N GLY A 109 38.63 -8.34 -0.54
CA GLY A 109 39.44 -9.09 0.40
C GLY A 109 40.92 -9.17 0.01
N LEU A 110 41.74 -9.77 0.87
CA LEU A 110 43.13 -10.12 0.58
C LEU A 110 43.28 -10.98 -0.69
N GLY A 111 42.28 -11.79 -1.03
CA GLY A 111 42.25 -12.58 -2.27
C GLY A 111 42.25 -11.72 -3.54
N ASN A 112 41.76 -10.49 -3.46
CA ASN A 112 41.70 -9.54 -4.57
C ASN A 112 43.08 -8.99 -4.95
N TRP A 113 44.00 -9.04 -3.99
CA TRP A 113 45.39 -8.61 -4.13
C TRP A 113 46.32 -9.80 -4.39
N GLY A 114 45.78 -11.00 -4.63
CA GLY A 114 46.56 -12.24 -4.82
C GLY A 114 47.18 -12.79 -3.53
N LEU A 115 46.84 -12.24 -2.36
CA LEU A 115 47.38 -12.61 -1.05
C LEU A 115 46.42 -13.54 -0.32
N GLY A 116 46.29 -14.79 -0.79
CA GLY A 116 45.46 -15.83 -0.16
C GLY A 116 44.26 -16.26 -1.00
N GLN A 117 43.71 -17.44 -0.71
CA GLN A 117 42.67 -18.09 -1.52
C GLN A 117 41.52 -18.59 -0.63
N GLY A 118 40.29 -18.51 -1.13
CA GLY A 118 39.08 -18.96 -0.43
C GLY A 118 38.43 -17.89 0.47
N GLN A 119 37.36 -18.27 1.16
CA GLN A 119 36.59 -17.37 2.03
C GLN A 119 37.39 -16.74 3.18
N ALA A 120 38.51 -17.35 3.58
CA ALA A 120 39.43 -16.82 4.58
C ALA A 120 40.20 -15.58 4.11
N ALA A 121 40.34 -15.38 2.79
CA ALA A 121 40.97 -14.21 2.21
C ALA A 121 39.96 -13.10 1.88
N ALA A 122 38.65 -13.33 2.05
CA ALA A 122 37.62 -12.31 1.91
C ALA A 122 37.51 -11.48 3.21
N TRP A 123 37.22 -10.18 3.11
CA TRP A 123 36.85 -9.43 4.31
C TRP A 123 35.55 -10.01 4.87
N ASN A 124 35.60 -10.41 6.13
CA ASN A 124 34.52 -11.11 6.80
C ASN A 124 34.51 -10.74 8.28
N LEU A 125 34.11 -9.50 8.59
CA LEU A 125 34.19 -8.94 9.94
C LEU A 125 33.44 -9.78 10.99
N PHE A 126 32.32 -10.40 10.62
CA PHE A 126 31.47 -11.16 11.56
C PHE A 126 31.35 -12.64 11.21
N GLY A 127 32.11 -13.15 10.24
CA GLY A 127 32.00 -14.55 9.82
C GLY A 127 30.79 -14.84 8.91
N THR A 128 29.91 -13.86 8.66
CA THR A 128 28.60 -14.05 8.00
C THR A 128 28.58 -13.69 6.51
N ALA A 129 29.75 -13.48 5.87
CA ALA A 129 29.80 -13.16 4.43
C ALA A 129 29.17 -14.23 3.51
N ALA A 130 29.06 -15.48 3.97
CA ALA A 130 28.37 -16.57 3.26
C ALA A 130 26.91 -16.77 3.68
N PHE A 131 26.34 -15.87 4.49
CA PHE A 131 24.96 -15.96 4.92
C PHE A 131 24.01 -15.87 3.71
N VAL A 132 23.22 -16.92 3.50
CA VAL A 132 22.18 -16.96 2.46
C VAL A 132 20.84 -16.61 3.09
N PRO A 133 20.15 -15.56 2.61
CA PRO A 133 18.86 -15.20 3.16
C PRO A 133 17.83 -16.32 3.05
N ASN A 134 17.19 -16.57 4.18
CA ASN A 134 16.17 -17.58 4.32
C ASN A 134 14.81 -16.98 3.96
N ILE A 135 14.34 -17.30 2.76
CA ILE A 135 13.01 -16.94 2.27
C ILE A 135 11.87 -17.67 3.02
N ALA A 136 12.17 -18.80 3.67
CA ALA A 136 11.22 -19.56 4.48
C ALA A 136 11.13 -19.07 5.93
N ILE A 137 11.77 -17.94 6.27
CA ILE A 137 11.68 -17.36 7.62
C ILE A 137 10.24 -16.93 7.97
N ILE A 138 9.43 -16.65 6.95
CA ILE A 138 8.03 -16.30 7.08
C ILE A 138 7.20 -17.32 6.32
N ASP A 139 6.30 -17.97 7.05
CA ASP A 139 5.22 -18.72 6.44
C ASP A 139 4.31 -17.76 5.66
N ALA A 140 3.92 -18.15 4.45
CA ALA A 140 2.98 -17.38 3.63
C ALA A 140 1.68 -17.08 4.39
N LYS A 141 1.25 -18.02 5.26
CA LYS A 141 0.08 -17.81 6.13
C LYS A 141 0.32 -16.71 7.17
N PHE A 142 1.51 -16.62 7.74
CA PHE A 142 1.85 -15.57 8.69
C PHE A 142 1.90 -14.20 8.01
N ALA A 143 2.57 -14.10 6.84
CA ALA A 143 2.58 -12.86 6.06
C ALA A 143 1.15 -12.41 5.75
N TRP A 144 0.32 -13.31 5.25
CA TRP A 144 -1.08 -13.03 4.94
C TRP A 144 -1.86 -12.55 6.17
N LEU A 145 -1.77 -13.27 7.29
CA LEU A 145 -2.49 -12.93 8.52
C LEU A 145 -2.04 -11.57 9.06
N PHE A 146 -0.74 -11.31 9.05
CA PHE A 146 -0.19 -10.02 9.48
C PHE A 146 -0.65 -8.89 8.56
N SER A 147 -0.58 -9.06 7.24
CA SER A 147 -1.05 -8.08 6.26
C SER A 147 -2.52 -7.72 6.47
N VAL A 148 -3.39 -8.73 6.60
CA VAL A 148 -4.83 -8.52 6.84
C VAL A 148 -5.07 -7.83 8.18
N THR A 149 -4.41 -8.29 9.26
CA THR A 149 -4.60 -7.72 10.60
C THR A 149 -4.11 -6.28 10.67
N SER A 150 -2.97 -5.97 10.05
CA SER A 150 -2.42 -4.62 9.95
C SER A 150 -3.39 -3.69 9.23
N LEU A 151 -3.92 -4.12 8.07
CA LEU A 151 -4.85 -3.33 7.27
C LEU A 151 -6.14 -3.03 8.03
N VAL A 152 -6.77 -4.05 8.62
CA VAL A 152 -8.00 -3.89 9.41
C VAL A 152 -7.77 -2.97 10.60
N THR A 153 -6.64 -3.11 11.31
CA THR A 153 -6.30 -2.24 12.44
C THR A 153 -6.12 -0.79 12.00
N GLY A 154 -5.44 -0.55 10.88
CA GLY A 154 -5.26 0.78 10.30
C GLY A 154 -6.58 1.46 9.95
N ASP A 155 -7.51 0.72 9.34
CA ASP A 155 -8.83 1.21 8.99
C ASP A 155 -9.66 1.55 10.25
N VAL A 156 -9.64 0.69 11.27
CA VAL A 156 -10.33 0.95 12.55
C VAL A 156 -9.79 2.24 13.21
N VAL A 157 -8.47 2.39 13.27
CA VAL A 157 -7.83 3.60 13.83
C VAL A 157 -8.18 4.84 13.00
N SER A 158 -8.19 4.73 11.67
CA SER A 158 -8.59 5.81 10.77
C SER A 158 -10.02 6.29 11.03
N VAL A 159 -10.97 5.35 11.17
CA VAL A 159 -12.37 5.66 11.50
C VAL A 159 -12.49 6.34 12.85
N LEU A 160 -11.76 5.86 13.87
CA LEU A 160 -11.76 6.48 15.19
C LEU A 160 -11.21 7.91 15.14
N VAL A 161 -10.12 8.14 14.41
CA VAL A 161 -9.56 9.48 14.22
C VAL A 161 -10.57 10.40 13.53
N ALA A 162 -11.22 9.93 12.46
CA ALA A 162 -12.25 10.68 11.76
C ALA A 162 -13.47 10.99 12.65
N HIS A 163 -13.87 10.04 13.49
CA HIS A 163 -14.95 10.20 14.46
C HIS A 163 -14.61 11.30 15.48
N ILE A 164 -13.39 11.28 16.04
CA ILE A 164 -12.90 12.29 16.99
C ILE A 164 -12.84 13.68 16.33
N ILE A 165 -12.36 13.77 15.08
CA ILE A 165 -12.31 15.03 14.32
C ILE A 165 -13.71 15.60 14.10
N SER A 166 -14.69 14.75 13.76
CA SER A 166 -16.09 15.14 13.56
C SER A 166 -16.72 15.66 14.87
N LEU A 167 -16.52 14.95 15.99
CA LEU A 167 -17.02 15.36 17.31
C LEU A 167 -16.43 16.70 17.78
N ARG A 168 -15.16 16.97 17.48
CA ARG A 168 -14.52 18.25 17.85
C ARG A 168 -15.03 19.45 17.05
N LYS A 169 -15.62 19.23 15.86
CA LYS A 169 -16.04 20.31 14.96
C LYS A 169 -17.54 20.59 14.94
N VAL A 170 -18.37 19.68 15.44
CA VAL A 170 -19.83 19.83 15.39
C VAL A 170 -20.40 19.85 16.80
N GLU A 171 -20.89 21.02 17.24
CA GLU A 171 -21.50 21.22 18.57
C GLU A 171 -22.77 20.38 18.82
N SER A 172 -23.41 19.86 17.76
CA SER A 172 -24.61 19.02 17.89
C SER A 172 -24.33 17.54 17.60
N HIS A 173 -24.45 16.72 18.65
CA HIS A 173 -24.26 15.26 18.60
C HIS A 173 -25.08 14.58 17.48
N ARG A 174 -26.26 15.12 17.15
CA ARG A 174 -27.21 14.53 16.19
C ARG A 174 -26.84 14.80 14.73
N LEU A 175 -26.22 15.95 14.42
CA LEU A 175 -25.63 16.18 13.09
C LEU A 175 -24.27 15.49 12.95
N ALA A 176 -23.47 15.43 14.02
CA ALA A 176 -22.19 14.71 14.03
C ALA A 176 -22.36 13.21 13.72
N ALA A 177 -23.41 12.58 14.27
CA ALA A 177 -23.74 11.18 13.95
C ALA A 177 -24.22 10.99 12.50
N ARG A 178 -24.95 11.96 11.92
CA ARG A 178 -25.45 11.88 10.54
C ARG A 178 -24.36 12.08 9.51
N SER A 179 -23.38 12.94 9.75
CA SER A 179 -22.23 13.14 8.86
C SER A 179 -21.26 11.96 8.85
N GLN A 180 -21.42 11.00 9.77
CA GLN A 180 -20.59 9.80 9.85
C GLN A 180 -21.10 8.63 9.00
N TYR A 181 -22.39 8.56 8.66
CA TYR A 181 -22.91 7.47 7.82
C TYR A 181 -22.21 7.37 6.46
N PRO A 182 -21.98 8.47 5.71
CA PRO A 182 -21.31 8.39 4.41
C PRO A 182 -19.88 7.84 4.52
N MET A 183 -19.15 8.24 5.57
CA MET A 183 -17.77 7.81 5.77
C MET A 183 -17.69 6.36 6.26
N LEU A 184 -18.60 5.94 7.13
CA LEU A 184 -18.69 4.57 7.61
C LEU A 184 -19.09 3.59 6.48
N VAL A 185 -20.05 3.98 5.64
CA VAL A 185 -20.42 3.22 4.43
C VAL A 185 -19.22 3.09 3.48
N LEU A 186 -18.49 4.19 3.24
CA LEU A 186 -17.30 4.15 2.39
C LEU A 186 -16.23 3.20 2.95
N MET A 187 -15.98 3.27 4.26
CA MET A 187 -15.02 2.42 4.95
C MET A 187 -15.39 0.94 4.84
N VAL A 188 -16.64 0.59 5.17
CA VAL A 188 -17.14 -0.80 5.04
C VAL A 188 -17.03 -1.29 3.59
N PHE A 189 -17.41 -0.45 2.62
CA PHE A 189 -17.32 -0.80 1.22
C PHE A 189 -15.87 -1.04 0.78
N TYR A 190 -14.95 -0.16 1.17
CA TYR A 190 -13.52 -0.31 0.88
C TYR A 190 -12.94 -1.57 1.52
N THR A 191 -13.23 -1.86 2.79
CA THR A 191 -12.76 -3.07 3.46
C THR A 191 -13.36 -4.33 2.82
N CYS A 192 -14.64 -4.34 2.46
CA CYS A 192 -15.26 -5.46 1.74
C CYS A 192 -14.59 -5.72 0.39
N ILE A 193 -14.31 -4.68 -0.39
CA ILE A 193 -13.59 -4.80 -1.67
C ILE A 193 -12.16 -5.27 -1.44
N SER A 194 -11.46 -4.71 -0.45
CA SER A 194 -10.09 -5.08 -0.14
C SER A 194 -9.98 -6.56 0.27
N LEU A 195 -10.85 -7.01 1.18
CA LEU A 195 -10.94 -8.41 1.58
C LEU A 195 -11.34 -9.31 0.40
N TRP A 196 -12.24 -8.85 -0.47
CA TRP A 196 -12.60 -9.59 -1.68
C TRP A 196 -11.40 -9.76 -2.61
N ILE A 197 -10.61 -8.70 -2.83
CA ILE A 197 -9.41 -8.74 -3.67
C ILE A 197 -8.38 -9.70 -3.07
N ILE A 198 -8.16 -9.65 -1.75
CA ILE A 198 -7.22 -10.55 -1.06
C ILE A 198 -7.73 -12.00 -1.03
N ALA A 199 -9.05 -12.22 -0.98
CA ALA A 199 -9.67 -13.53 -0.99
C ALA A 199 -9.71 -14.17 -2.39
N GLN A 200 -9.37 -13.43 -3.45
CA GLN A 200 -9.24 -14.02 -4.78
C GLN A 200 -8.11 -15.06 -4.72
N PRO A 201 -8.37 -16.33 -5.04
CA PRO A 201 -7.34 -17.34 -5.04
C PRO A 201 -6.27 -16.93 -6.04
N ILE A 202 -5.01 -16.93 -5.60
CA ILE A 202 -3.86 -16.89 -6.49
C ILE A 202 -3.88 -18.24 -7.21
N ILE A 203 -4.56 -18.30 -8.36
CA ILE A 203 -4.53 -19.46 -9.23
C ILE A 203 -3.18 -19.39 -9.95
N GLU A 204 -2.17 -20.02 -9.36
CA GLU A 204 -1.00 -20.49 -10.11
C GLU A 204 -1.36 -21.73 -10.93
#